data_AF-A0A2V8EKS2-F1
#
_entry.id   AF-A0A2V8EKS2-F1
#
_cell.length_a   1.000
_cell.length_b   1.000
_cell.length_c   1.000
_cell.angle_alpha   90.00
_cell.angle_beta   90.00
_cell.angle_gamma   90.00
#
_symmetry.space_group_name_H-M   'P 1'
#
loop_
_entity.id
_entity.type
_entity.pdbx_description
1 polymer ?
#
loop_
_entity_poly.entity_id
_entity_poly.type
_entity_poly.pdbx_seq_one_letter_code
_entity_poly.pdbx_strand_id
1 'polypeptide(L)'
;MWPTGDASFNVAIRTALIDEQRGTIEFGIGSGVVWDSDVDTEYEECLLKCSVLGARPEDFDLVETTRWTPEQGFLLLERHLDRLNDSAEYFGFRCSRAEVASALAAAVEGCSEAQRVRLSL
;
A
#
# COMPACT_ATOMS: atom_id res chain seq x y z
N MET A 1 21.42 19.05 -12.95
CA MET A 1 20.02 19.24 -12.55
C MET A 1 19.46 17.86 -12.24
N TRP A 2 19.24 17.56 -10.97
CA TRP A 2 18.68 16.27 -10.54
C TRP A 2 17.16 16.42 -10.39
N PRO A 3 16.35 15.36 -10.63
CA PRO A 3 14.92 15.41 -10.36
C PRO A 3 14.66 15.81 -8.90
N THR A 4 13.79 16.78 -8.67
CA THR A 4 13.47 17.33 -7.35
C THR A 4 12.41 16.55 -6.59
N GLY A 5 11.87 15.48 -7.17
CA GLY A 5 10.79 14.67 -6.57
C GLY A 5 9.38 15.20 -6.85
N ASP A 6 9.25 16.20 -7.71
CA ASP A 6 8.01 16.86 -8.13
C ASP A 6 7.31 16.21 -9.33
N ALA A 7 7.86 15.11 -9.86
CA ALA A 7 7.27 14.34 -10.94
C ALA A 7 6.90 12.93 -10.44
N SER A 8 5.61 12.59 -10.52
CA SER A 8 5.12 11.22 -10.33
C SER A 8 4.90 10.58 -11.69
N PHE A 9 5.57 9.46 -11.94
CA PHE A 9 5.39 8.65 -13.14
C PHE A 9 4.60 7.40 -12.74
N ASN A 10 3.27 7.50 -12.78
CA ASN A 10 2.38 6.37 -12.55
C ASN A 10 1.75 5.91 -13.88
N VAL A 11 1.50 4.62 -13.99
CA VAL A 11 0.57 4.10 -15.00
C VAL A 11 -0.80 4.13 -14.35
N ALA A 12 -1.66 5.06 -14.79
CA ALA A 12 -3.04 5.07 -14.33
C ALA A 12 -3.72 3.78 -14.82
N ILE A 13 -4.13 2.94 -13.87
CA ILE A 13 -4.89 1.73 -14.12
C ILE A 13 -6.31 2.00 -13.63
N ARG A 14 -7.30 1.80 -14.50
CA ARG A 14 -8.75 2.03 -14.25
C ARG A 14 -9.06 3.49 -13.90
N THR A 15 -9.16 4.33 -14.93
CA THR A 15 -9.46 5.76 -14.83
C THR A 15 -10.96 6.01 -14.99
N ALA A 16 -11.54 6.80 -14.09
CA ALA A 16 -12.88 7.35 -14.25
C ALA A 16 -12.81 8.69 -15.02
N LEU A 17 -13.60 8.82 -16.08
CA LEU A 17 -13.82 10.06 -16.81
C LEU A 17 -15.16 10.65 -16.37
N ILE A 18 -15.13 11.85 -15.78
CA ILE A 18 -16.31 12.54 -15.26
C ILE A 18 -16.67 13.68 -16.22
N ASP A 19 -17.87 13.64 -16.77
CA ASP A 19 -18.47 14.76 -17.51
C ASP A 19 -19.52 15.44 -16.63
N GLU A 20 -19.13 16.55 -16.00
CA GLU A 20 -20.00 17.32 -15.11
C GLU A 20 -21.14 18.01 -15.85
N GLN A 21 -20.98 18.35 -17.14
CA GLN A 21 -22.02 19.03 -17.91
C GLN A 21 -23.16 18.07 -18.26
N ARG A 22 -22.83 16.81 -18.54
CA ARG A 22 -23.80 15.74 -18.82
C ARG A 22 -24.23 14.97 -17.58
N GLY A 23 -23.51 15.10 -16.48
CA GLY A 23 -23.77 14.35 -15.25
C GLY A 23 -23.48 12.86 -15.41
N THR A 24 -22.48 12.49 -16.22
CA THR A 24 -22.13 11.09 -16.53
C THR A 24 -20.72 10.76 -16.11
N ILE A 25 -20.50 9.49 -15.75
CA ILE A 25 -19.18 8.94 -15.45
C ILE A 25 -18.95 7.73 -16.35
N GLU A 26 -17.78 7.67 -17.00
CA GLU A 26 -17.30 6.50 -17.73
C GLU A 26 -16.13 5.88 -16.97
N PHE A 27 -16.18 4.58 -16.71
CA PHE A 27 -15.11 3.84 -16.03
C PHE A 27 -14.72 2.64 -16.87
N GLY A 28 -13.52 2.71 -17.46
CA GLY A 28 -13.02 1.66 -18.33
C GLY A 28 -12.67 0.39 -17.54
N ILE A 29 -13.29 -0.73 -17.92
CA ILE A 29 -12.99 -2.05 -17.38
C ILE A 29 -12.74 -3.06 -18.50
N GLY A 30 -11.97 -4.10 -18.17
CA GLY A 30 -11.74 -5.19 -19.10
C GLY A 30 -11.05 -6.37 -18.43
N SER A 31 -10.96 -7.46 -19.19
CA SER A 31 -10.30 -8.68 -18.78
C SER A 31 -9.38 -9.22 -19.88
N GLY A 32 -8.45 -10.07 -19.48
CA GLY A 32 -7.41 -10.63 -20.34
C GLY A 32 -7.90 -11.90 -21.03
N VAL A 33 -8.89 -11.79 -21.92
CA VAL A 33 -9.50 -12.96 -22.58
C VAL A 33 -8.49 -13.67 -23.48
N VAL A 34 -8.29 -14.95 -23.24
CA VAL A 34 -7.46 -15.88 -24.01
C VAL A 34 -8.29 -17.05 -24.52
N TRP A 35 -7.68 -17.97 -25.28
CA TRP A 35 -8.41 -19.03 -25.99
C TRP A 35 -9.14 -20.01 -25.08
N ASP A 36 -8.68 -20.17 -23.84
CA ASP A 36 -9.21 -21.05 -22.80
C ASP A 36 -9.97 -20.30 -21.70
N SER A 37 -10.23 -19.01 -21.90
CA SER A 37 -11.04 -18.20 -20.97
C SER A 37 -12.48 -18.69 -20.91
N ASP A 38 -13.03 -18.68 -19.70
CA ASP A 38 -14.45 -18.91 -19.43
C ASP A 38 -15.23 -17.59 -19.40
N VAL A 39 -16.32 -17.51 -20.16
CA VAL A 39 -17.07 -16.25 -20.35
C VAL A 39 -17.61 -15.70 -19.04
N ASP A 40 -18.17 -16.57 -18.20
CA ASP A 40 -18.81 -16.15 -16.96
C ASP A 40 -17.76 -15.64 -15.97
N THR A 41 -16.63 -16.36 -15.86
CA THR A 41 -15.50 -15.96 -15.00
C THR A 41 -14.89 -14.62 -15.42
N GLU A 42 -14.68 -14.38 -16.73
CA GLU A 42 -14.13 -13.12 -17.24
C GLU A 42 -15.07 -11.92 -16.98
N TYR A 43 -16.39 -12.16 -17.07
CA TYR A 43 -17.40 -11.16 -16.75
C TYR A 43 -17.43 -10.85 -15.25
N GLU A 44 -17.38 -11.88 -14.40
CA GLU A 44 -17.26 -11.72 -12.95
C GLU A 44 -15.99 -10.96 -12.55
N GLU A 45 -14.86 -11.22 -13.22
CA GLU A 45 -13.62 -10.46 -13.01
C GLU A 45 -13.79 -8.97 -13.36
N CYS A 46 -14.51 -8.65 -14.44
CA CYS A 46 -14.83 -7.26 -14.77
C CYS A 46 -15.67 -6.61 -13.67
N LEU A 47 -16.71 -7.28 -13.17
CA LEU A 47 -17.54 -6.76 -12.08
C LEU A 47 -16.74 -6.56 -10.79
N LEU A 48 -15.87 -7.51 -10.43
CA LEU A 48 -15.00 -7.42 -9.27
C LEU A 48 -14.09 -6.19 -9.36
N LYS A 49 -13.50 -5.92 -10.54
CA LYS A 49 -12.65 -4.74 -10.74
C LYS A 49 -13.44 -3.43 -10.69
N CYS A 50 -14.71 -3.43 -11.07
CA CYS A 50 -15.63 -2.28 -10.97
C CYS A 50 -16.11 -1.99 -9.54
N SER A 51 -16.03 -2.95 -8.62
CA SER A 51 -16.55 -2.81 -7.25
C SER A 51 -15.99 -1.61 -6.49
N VAL A 52 -14.80 -1.11 -6.86
CA VAL A 52 -14.19 0.10 -6.28
C VAL A 52 -15.07 1.34 -6.36
N LEU A 53 -15.94 1.44 -7.37
CA LEU A 53 -16.87 2.58 -7.52
C LEU A 53 -17.94 2.62 -6.41
N GLY A 54 -18.26 1.49 -5.81
CA GLY A 54 -19.22 1.37 -4.71
C GLY A 54 -18.57 1.18 -3.34
N ALA A 55 -17.23 1.07 -3.28
CA ALA A 55 -16.51 0.86 -2.04
C ALA A 55 -16.61 2.10 -1.15
N ARG A 56 -16.86 1.88 0.14
CA ARG A 56 -16.74 2.94 1.14
C ARG A 56 -15.29 2.96 1.63
N PRO A 57 -14.73 4.13 1.96
CA PRO A 57 -13.45 4.17 2.66
C PRO A 57 -13.57 3.34 3.93
N GLU A 58 -12.76 2.30 4.04
CA GLU A 58 -12.59 1.54 5.27
C GLU A 58 -11.42 2.13 6.05
N ASP A 59 -11.47 1.97 7.37
CA ASP A 59 -10.30 2.24 8.20
C ASP A 59 -9.17 1.31 7.73
N PHE A 60 -7.96 1.85 7.66
CA PHE A 60 -6.78 1.11 7.25
C PHE A 60 -5.64 1.38 8.22
N ASP A 61 -4.64 0.51 8.19
CA ASP A 61 -3.42 0.66 8.99
C ASP A 61 -2.23 0.97 8.08
N LEU A 62 -1.25 1.70 8.62
CA LEU A 62 0.05 1.81 7.97
C LEU A 62 0.90 0.61 8.35
N VAL A 63 1.35 -0.15 7.36
CA VAL A 63 2.14 -1.36 7.59
C VAL A 63 3.61 -1.15 7.26
N GLU A 64 4.47 -1.65 8.15
CA GLU A 64 5.89 -1.80 7.90
C GLU A 64 6.32 -3.25 8.06
N THR A 65 7.29 -3.69 7.26
CA THR A 65 7.90 -5.02 7.39
C THR A 65 9.39 -4.92 7.26
N THR A 66 10.10 -5.33 8.29
CA THR A 66 11.55 -5.27 8.38
C THR A 66 12.14 -6.63 8.78
N ARG A 67 13.38 -6.87 8.37
CA ARG A 67 14.15 -8.05 8.77
C ARG A 67 15.00 -7.68 9.99
N TRP A 68 14.97 -8.54 11.00
CA TRP A 68 15.86 -8.47 12.14
C TRP A 68 16.79 -9.68 12.19
N THR A 69 18.05 -9.50 12.57
CA THR A 69 18.94 -10.61 12.96
C THR A 69 19.64 -10.32 14.28
N PRO A 70 20.04 -11.35 15.05
CA PRO A 70 20.78 -11.16 16.30
C PRO A 70 22.09 -10.37 16.13
N GLU A 71 22.75 -10.50 14.98
CA GLU A 71 24.06 -9.90 14.71
C GLU A 71 23.99 -8.46 14.24
N GLN A 72 22.93 -8.10 13.50
CA GLN A 72 22.83 -6.82 12.79
C GLN A 72 21.67 -5.93 13.26
N GLY A 73 20.76 -6.48 14.08
CA GLY A 73 19.52 -5.80 14.43
C GLY A 73 18.59 -5.64 13.22
N PHE A 74 17.83 -4.55 13.19
CA PHE A 74 16.89 -4.25 12.11
C PHE A 74 17.60 -3.71 10.86
N LEU A 75 17.37 -4.37 9.72
CA LEU A 75 17.91 -3.95 8.44
C LEU A 75 17.27 -2.61 8.00
N LEU A 76 18.12 -1.62 7.68
CA LEU A 76 17.72 -0.29 7.19
C LEU A 76 16.69 0.43 8.10
N LEU A 77 16.78 0.24 9.42
CA LEU A 77 15.80 0.74 10.40
C LEU A 77 15.42 2.20 10.17
N GLU A 78 16.39 3.11 10.04
CA GLU A 78 16.10 4.53 9.83
C GLU A 78 15.27 4.81 8.58
N ARG A 79 15.52 4.09 7.48
CA ARG A 79 14.74 4.25 6.25
C ARG A 79 13.31 3.74 6.39
N HIS A 80 13.10 2.69 7.18
CA HIS A 80 11.75 2.20 7.49
C HIS A 80 11.02 3.20 8.40
N LEU A 81 11.70 3.78 9.38
CA LEU A 81 11.13 4.81 10.26
C LEU A 81 10.80 6.10 9.50
N ASP A 82 11.67 6.55 8.59
CA ASP A 82 11.41 7.69 7.71
C ASP A 82 10.16 7.43 6.86
N ARG A 83 10.10 6.29 6.15
CA ARG A 83 8.96 5.95 5.29
C ARG A 83 7.63 5.85 6.06
N LEU A 84 7.66 5.24 7.24
CA LEU A 84 6.47 5.14 8.10
C LEU A 84 6.04 6.52 8.58
N ASN A 85 6.97 7.38 8.97
CA ASN A 85 6.68 8.74 9.40
C ASN A 85 6.11 9.59 8.27
N ASP A 86 6.68 9.53 7.08
CA ASP A 86 6.18 10.24 5.88
C ASP A 86 4.76 9.78 5.53
N SER A 87 4.50 8.47 5.60
CA SER A 87 3.17 7.91 5.38
C SER A 87 2.19 8.35 6.48
N ALA A 88 2.63 8.37 7.73
CA ALA A 88 1.82 8.80 8.85
C ALA A 88 1.46 10.29 8.75
N GLU A 89 2.39 11.14 8.37
CA GLU A 89 2.12 12.56 8.11
C GLU A 89 1.13 12.74 6.96
N TYR A 90 1.31 12.02 5.85
CA TYR A 90 0.44 12.12 4.69
C TYR A 90 -1.01 11.68 4.98
N PHE A 91 -1.19 10.56 5.68
CA PHE A 91 -2.50 10.00 5.97
C PHE A 91 -3.09 10.46 7.31
N GLY A 92 -2.36 11.25 8.11
CA GLY A 92 -2.83 11.80 9.39
C GLY A 92 -2.76 10.84 10.57
N PHE A 93 -1.89 9.82 10.54
CA PHE A 93 -1.66 8.90 11.66
C PHE A 93 -0.75 9.54 12.72
N ARG A 94 -1.01 9.24 13.99
CA ARG A 94 -0.07 9.54 15.06
C ARG A 94 1.08 8.53 15.01
N CYS A 95 2.28 9.01 14.69
CA CYS A 95 3.50 8.20 14.70
C CYS A 95 4.56 8.86 15.58
N SER A 96 5.13 8.09 16.52
CA SER A 96 6.32 8.49 17.26
C SER A 96 7.44 7.51 16.96
N ARG A 97 8.52 8.01 16.33
CA ARG A 97 9.69 7.20 15.98
C ARG A 97 10.27 6.46 17.20
N ALA A 98 10.27 7.11 18.36
CA ALA A 98 10.74 6.51 19.60
C ALA A 98 9.84 5.38 20.09
N GLU A 99 8.51 5.55 20.04
CA GLU A 99 7.54 4.51 20.43
C GLU A 99 7.63 3.30 19.49
N VAL A 100 7.72 3.55 18.17
CA VAL A 100 7.88 2.49 17.16
C VAL A 100 9.19 1.74 17.34
N ALA A 101 10.33 2.44 17.51
CA ALA A 101 11.62 1.80 17.73
C ALA A 101 11.64 0.96 19.02
N SER A 102 11.00 1.45 20.09
CA SER A 102 10.85 0.70 21.33
C SER A 102 10.00 -0.56 21.15
N ALA A 103 8.88 -0.45 20.41
CA ALA A 103 8.01 -1.59 20.14
C ALA A 103 8.72 -2.66 19.30
N LEU A 104 9.49 -2.24 18.30
CA LEU A 104 10.31 -3.14 17.48
C LEU A 104 11.36 -3.86 18.32
N ALA A 105 12.08 -3.16 19.20
CA ALA A 105 13.08 -3.77 20.08
C ALA A 105 12.46 -4.80 21.04
N ALA A 106 11.30 -4.50 21.61
CA ALA A 106 10.57 -5.43 22.47
C ALA A 106 10.08 -6.68 21.70
N ALA A 107 9.66 -6.52 20.44
CA ALA A 107 9.13 -7.62 19.63
C ALA A 107 10.17 -8.71 19.29
N VAL A 108 11.46 -8.39 19.36
CA VAL A 108 12.56 -9.32 19.05
C VAL A 108 13.36 -9.71 20.28
N GLU A 109 12.93 -9.29 21.47
CA GLU A 109 13.59 -9.64 22.72
C GLU A 109 13.60 -11.17 22.90
N GLY A 110 14.78 -11.72 23.21
CA GLY A 110 14.96 -13.17 23.40
C GLY A 110 14.99 -14.00 22.11
N CYS A 111 14.84 -13.38 20.93
CA CYS A 111 14.99 -14.09 19.66
C CYS A 111 16.47 -14.42 19.40
N SER A 112 16.76 -15.66 18.99
CA SER A 112 18.12 -16.12 18.64
C SER A 112 18.31 -16.41 17.15
N GLU A 113 17.25 -16.25 16.36
CA GLU A 113 17.23 -16.48 14.92
C GLU A 113 16.65 -15.27 14.20
N ALA A 114 16.94 -15.15 12.90
CA ALA A 114 16.44 -14.06 12.08
C ALA A 114 14.90 -14.00 12.08
N GLN A 115 14.34 -12.81 12.26
CA GLN A 115 12.90 -12.56 12.32
C GLN A 115 12.44 -11.67 11.17
N ARG A 116 11.23 -11.91 10.69
CA ARG A 116 10.47 -10.95 9.88
C ARG A 116 9.47 -10.28 10.80
N VAL A 117 9.67 -9.00 11.08
CA VAL A 117 8.83 -8.23 11.99
C VAL A 117 7.89 -7.35 11.16
N ARG A 118 6.59 -7.48 11.43
CA ARG A 118 5.55 -6.63 10.85
C ARG A 118 5.00 -5.70 11.92
N LEU A 119 4.93 -4.42 11.61
CA LEU A 119 4.32 -3.37 12.43
C LEU A 119 3.07 -2.84 11.70
N SER A 120 2.04 -2.47 12.44
CA SER A 120 0.87 -1.71 11.98
C SER A 120 0.63 -0.50 12.90
N LEU A 121 0.38 0.67 12.32
CA LEU A 121 -0.12 1.87 13.03
C LEU A 121 -1.59 2.10 12.73
#